data_AF-A0A970P494-F1
#
_entry.id   AF-A0A970P494-F1
#
_cell.length_a   1.000
_cell.length_b   1.000
_cell.length_c   1.000
_cell.angle_alpha   90.00
_cell.angle_beta   90.00
_cell.angle_gamma   90.00
#
_symmetry.space_group_name_H-M   'P 1'
#
loop_
_entity.id
_entity.type
_entity.pdbx_description
1 polymer ?
#
loop_
_entity_poly.entity_id
_entity_poly.type
_entity_poly.pdbx_seq_one_letter_code
_entity_poly.pdbx_strand_id
1 'polypeptide(L)' 'DTGPVAFPDISKNYDPQIDCLSLAFLAFNKDHFTDFVIEALTPIIEDGKEVAAVYHYSKILSLETNNKLYAFGKI' A
#
# COMPACT_ATOMS: atom_id res chain seq x y z
N ASP A 1 13.03 5.94 -7.14
CA ASP A 1 11.76 6.55 -7.56
C ASP A 1 10.73 5.43 -7.59
N THR A 2 9.90 5.31 -6.56
CA THR A 2 8.82 4.32 -6.53
C THR A 2 7.54 5.10 -6.70
N GLY A 3 7.17 5.31 -7.96
CA GLY A 3 5.86 5.83 -8.31
C GLY A 3 4.74 4.97 -7.70
N PRO A 4 3.48 5.41 -7.81
CA PRO A 4 2.37 4.67 -7.26
C PRO A 4 2.31 3.25 -7.82
N VAL A 5 1.94 2.29 -6.97
CA VAL A 5 1.73 0.89 -7.32
C VAL A 5 0.26 0.51 -7.15
N ALA A 6 -0.20 -0.44 -7.97
CA ALA A 6 -1.50 -1.07 -7.78
C ALA A 6 -1.36 -2.21 -6.75
N PHE A 7 -1.98 -2.04 -5.59
CA PHE A 7 -2.03 -3.05 -4.53
C PHE A 7 -3.24 -3.97 -4.74
N PRO A 8 -3.05 -5.29 -4.92
CA PRO A 8 -4.15 -6.23 -5.10
C PRO A 8 -4.75 -6.69 -3.76
N ASP A 9 -6.05 -6.47 -3.58
CA ASP A 9 -6.84 -7.07 -2.50
C ASP A 9 -7.40 -8.41 -2.95
N ILE A 10 -6.67 -9.48 -2.62
CA ILE A 10 -7.01 -10.86 -2.98
C ILE A 10 -8.27 -11.40 -2.28
N SER A 11 -8.88 -10.63 -1.36
CA SER A 11 -10.13 -11.00 -0.71
C SER A 11 -11.38 -10.56 -1.49
N LYS A 12 -11.22 -9.70 -2.51
CA LYS A 12 -12.32 -9.15 -3.31
C LYS A 12 -12.59 -9.95 -4.59
N ASN A 13 -13.80 -9.79 -5.12
CA ASN A 13 -14.15 -10.31 -6.44
C ASN A 13 -13.29 -9.62 -7.52
N TYR A 14 -12.83 -10.42 -8.49
CA TYR A 14 -11.96 -9.96 -9.57
C TYR A 14 -12.73 -9.36 -10.76
N ASP A 15 -14.06 -9.39 -10.77
CA ASP A 15 -14.88 -8.88 -11.87
C ASP A 15 -15.84 -7.79 -11.35
N PRO A 16 -15.65 -6.50 -11.72
CA PRO A 16 -14.57 -5.99 -12.56
C PRO A 16 -13.23 -5.90 -11.81
N GLN A 17 -12.14 -6.02 -12.55
CA GLN A 17 -10.76 -6.16 -12.02
C GLN A 17 -10.28 -4.94 -11.24
N ILE A 18 -10.83 -3.76 -11.55
CA ILE A 18 -10.44 -2.52 -10.90
C ILE A 18 -10.86 -2.48 -9.43
N ASP A 19 -11.93 -3.19 -9.06
CA ASP A 19 -12.49 -3.16 -7.70
C ASP A 19 -11.62 -3.88 -6.66
N CYS A 20 -10.77 -4.81 -7.14
CA CYS A 20 -9.78 -5.50 -6.31
C CYS A 20 -8.41 -4.80 -6.26
N LEU A 21 -8.27 -3.61 -6.85
CA LEU A 21 -7.02 -2.84 -6.81
C LEU A 21 -7.17 -1.61 -5.91
N SER A 22 -6.10 -1.23 -5.24
CA SER A 22 -6.00 0.03 -4.50
C SER A 22 -4.70 0.74 -4.83
N LEU A 23 -4.72 2.07 -4.83
CA LEU A 23 -3.52 2.86 -5.06
C LEU A 23 -2.65 2.83 -3.82
N ALA A 24 -1.35 2.58 -3.97
CA ALA A 24 -0.43 2.53 -2.84
C ALA A 24 0.94 3.10 -3.18
N PHE A 25 1.68 3.46 -2.14
CA PHE A 25 3.12 3.74 -2.19
C PHE A 25 3.87 2.74 -1.33
N LEU A 26 5.13 2.50 -1.69
CA LEU A 26 6.03 1.64 -0.93
C LEU A 26 6.96 2.53 -0.09
N ALA A 27 6.93 2.34 1.22
CA ALA A 27 7.91 2.93 2.12
C ALA A 27 8.97 1.87 2.47
N PHE A 28 10.20 2.13 2.02
CA PHE A 28 11.37 1.30 2.29
C PHE A 28 12.30 2.02 3.27
N ASN A 29 12.40 1.52 4.50
CA ASN A 29 13.34 2.01 5.51
C ASN A 29 14.25 0.91 6.09
N LYS A 30 13.96 -0.36 5.77
CA LYS A 30 14.70 -1.56 6.20
C LYS A 30 14.74 -2.59 5.08
N ASP A 31 15.60 -3.59 5.23
CA ASP A 31 15.91 -4.63 4.24
C ASP A 31 15.07 -5.93 4.38
N HIS A 32 14.29 -6.06 5.45
CA HIS A 32 13.53 -7.28 5.78
C HIS A 32 12.02 -7.08 5.72
N PHE A 33 11.54 -5.86 5.48
CA PHE A 33 10.12 -5.60 5.25
C PHE A 33 9.90 -4.38 4.37
N THR A 34 8.66 -4.20 3.92
CA THR A 34 8.19 -3.00 3.24
C THR A 34 6.79 -2.65 3.69
N ASP A 35 6.57 -1.37 3.92
CA ASP A 35 5.24 -0.84 4.22
C ASP A 35 4.56 -0.39 2.92
N PHE A 36 3.38 -0.94 2.67
CA PHE A 36 2.45 -0.39 1.69
C PHE A 36 1.60 0.66 2.38
N VAL A 37 1.74 1.91 1.96
CA VAL A 37 0.85 3.01 2.34
C VAL A 37 -0.25 3.09 1.30
N ILE A 38 -1.41 2.56 1.64
CA ILE A 38 -2.54 2.31 0.76
C ILE A 38 -3.57 3.44 0.93
N GLU A 39 -4.08 3.94 -0.19
CA GLU A 39 -5.19 4.89 -0.21
C GLU A 39 -6.45 4.21 0.36
N ALA A 40 -7.09 4.87 1.32
CA ALA A 40 -8.31 4.41 1.95
C ALA A 40 -9.25 5.59 2.24
N LEU A 41 -10.55 5.32 2.22
CA LEU A 41 -11.55 6.28 2.68
C LEU A 41 -11.31 6.53 4.18
N THR A 42 -10.97 7.77 4.51
CA THR A 42 -10.56 8.17 5.86
C THR A 42 -11.54 9.21 6.40
N PRO A 43 -12.17 8.97 7.56
CA PRO A 43 -13.15 9.89 8.12
C PRO A 43 -12.47 11.14 8.71
N ILE A 44 -13.14 12.28 8.56
CA ILE A 44 -12.81 13.55 9.22
C ILE A 44 -13.78 13.70 10.39
N ILE A 45 -13.23 13.79 11.61
CA ILE A 45 -14.00 13.86 12.86
C ILE A 45 -13.88 15.25 13.47
N GLU A 46 -15.01 15.91 13.73
CA GLU A 46 -15.11 17.16 14.48
C GLU A 46 -16.08 16.97 15.65
N ASP A 47 -15.69 17.38 16.87
CA ASP A 47 -16.48 17.21 18.09
C ASP A 47 -17.04 15.79 18.30
N GLY A 48 -16.25 14.78 17.93
CA GLY A 48 -16.61 13.37 18.05
C GLY A 48 -17.62 12.87 17.03
N LYS A 49 -17.97 13.67 16.02
CA LYS A 49 -18.86 13.29 14.91
C LYS A 49 -18.10 13.27 13.59
N GLU A 50 -18.39 12.28 12.76
CA GLU A 50 -17.89 12.27 11.39
C GLU A 50 -18.63 13.34 10.58
N VAL A 51 -17.88 14.29 10.03
CA VAL A 51 -18.41 15.42 9.25
C VAL A 51 -18.18 15.27 7.75
N ALA A 52 -17.17 14.50 7.37
CA ALA A 52 -16.83 14.19 5.98
C ALA A 52 -15.91 12.96 5.92
N ALA A 53 -15.65 12.45 4.72
CA ALA A 53 -14.61 11.47 4.47
C ALA A 53 -13.85 11.82 3.19
N VAL A 54 -12.55 11.54 3.19
CA VAL A 54 -11.66 11.79 2.04
C VAL A 54 -10.81 10.56 1.79
N TYR A 55 -10.44 10.33 0.53
CA TYR A 55 -9.41 9.34 0.22
C TYR A 55 -8.05 9.88 0.67
N HIS A 56 -7.40 9.13 1.56
CA HIS A 56 -6.10 9.47 2.11
C HIS A 56 -5.23 8.23 2.24
N TYR A 57 -3.91 8.40 2.13
CA TYR A 57 -2.93 7.34 2.31
C TYR A 57 -2.74 7.04 3.81
N SER A 58 -3.73 6.36 4.40
CA SER A 58 -3.83 6.13 5.85
C SER A 58 -3.74 4.66 6.25
N LYS A 59 -3.99 3.72 5.32
CA LYS A 59 -3.91 2.29 5.60
C LYS A 59 -2.47 1.82 5.39
N ILE A 60 -1.89 1.20 6.41
CA ILE A 60 -0.54 0.62 6.35
C ILE A 60 -0.66 -0.91 6.35
N LEU A 61 0.01 -1.56 5.40
CA LEU A 61 0.24 -3.00 5.41
C LEU A 61 1.73 -3.28 5.31
N SER A 62 2.30 -3.90 6.34
CA SER A 62 3.69 -4.33 6.35
C SER A 62 3.81 -5.76 5.83
N LEU A 63 4.64 -5.98 4.81
CA LEU A 63 4.96 -7.30 4.28
C LEU A 63 6.44 -7.59 4.46
N GLU A 64 6.77 -8.80 4.93
CA GLU A 64 8.16 -9.27 4.99
C GLU A 64 8.74 -9.40 3.58
N THR A 65 10.00 -9.03 3.43
CA THR A 65 10.72 -9.11 2.15
C THR A 65 11.87 -10.10 2.24
N ASN A 66 11.99 -10.98 1.24
CA ASN A 66 13.14 -11.86 1.08
C ASN A 66 13.96 -11.41 -0.13
N ASN A 67 15.06 -10.69 0.13
CA ASN A 67 15.97 -10.22 -0.91
C ASN A 67 16.95 -11.34 -1.30
N LYS A 68 17.02 -11.68 -2.59
CA LYS A 68 17.94 -12.69 -3.13
C LYS A 68 18.83 -12.08 -4.20
N LEU A 69 20.14 -12.16 -4.00
CA LEU A 69 21.15 -11.78 -4.99
C LEU A 69 21.55 -13.02 -5.80
N TYR A 70 21.25 -13.03 -7.09
CA TYR A 70 21.51 -14.19 -7.96
C TYR A 70 22.91 -14.17 -8.59
N ALA A 71 23.48 -12.99 -8.81
CA ALA A 71 24.83 -12.82 -9.31
C ALA A 71 25.37 -11.47 -8.88
N PHE A 72 26.68 -11.39 -8.68
CA PHE A 72 27.40 -10.15 -8.49
C PHE A 72 28.61 -10.16 -9.42
N GLY A 73 28.78 -9.12 -10.23
CA GLY A 73 29.88 -9.04 -11.21
C GLY A 73 31.25 -8.92 -10.53
N LYS A 74 32.33 -9.05 -11.31
CA LYS A 74 33.68 -8.74 -10.81
C LYS A 74 33.79 -7.22 -10.60
N ILE A 75 34.22 -6.82 -9.40
CA ILE A 75 34.69 -5.47 -9.09
C ILE A 75 36.10 -5.30 -9.67
#